data_AF-A0A165JE59-F1
#
_entry.id   AF-A0A165JE59-F1
#
_cell.length_a   1.000
_cell.length_b   1.000
_cell.length_c   1.000
_cell.angle_alpha   90.00
_cell.angle_beta   90.00
_cell.angle_gamma   90.00
#
_symmetry.space_group_name_H-M   'P 1'
#
loop_
_entity.id
_entity.type
_entity.pdbx_description
1 polymer ?
#
loop_
_entity_poly.entity_id
_entity_poly.type
_entity_poly.pdbx_seq_one_letter_code
_entity_poly.pdbx_strand_id
1 'polypeptide(L)'
;MIGLVAPSGALLSQTPSFLLSPTYPLLFLAGEVLVYFCPPLPSPSLPTELPLSVLDAFTRVGLLTTLAFGPIVSHPVREVAQSPLALILASILLANGGFFLVSCASMLSPHGWKVATPNELRPWGWTAVDLWSAGLVTSAFAIMTDAQPWWSLVRNRLLHTCASLFLGSKSYPDGSKLNTDEARSICLLILIVLFAARALWNHGSPFLQTLRTV
;
A
#
# COMPACT_ATOMS: atom_id res chain seq x y z
N MET A 1 2.96 11.45 4.24
CA MET A 1 3.00 11.56 2.76
C MET A 1 4.18 12.37 2.20
N ILE A 2 4.82 13.28 2.95
CA ILE A 2 6.03 14.00 2.48
C ILE A 2 7.21 13.04 2.21
N GLY A 3 7.37 12.01 3.06
CA GLY A 3 8.31 10.92 2.81
C GLY A 3 7.85 9.89 1.76
N LEU A 4 6.61 9.97 1.26
CA LEU A 4 6.04 8.97 0.34
C LEU A 4 6.23 9.32 -1.14
N VAL A 5 6.21 10.60 -1.53
CA VAL A 5 6.39 11.01 -2.94
C VAL A 5 7.87 11.18 -3.32
N ALA A 6 8.75 11.31 -2.32
CA ALA A 6 10.19 11.46 -2.54
C ALA A 6 10.85 10.25 -3.26
N PRO A 7 10.66 8.99 -2.81
CA PRO A 7 11.39 7.86 -3.40
C PRO A 7 10.87 7.51 -4.79
N SER A 8 9.55 7.56 -5.03
CA SER A 8 8.97 7.24 -6.34
C SER A 8 9.29 8.31 -7.39
N GLY A 9 9.22 9.60 -7.03
CA GLY A 9 9.63 10.69 -7.91
C GLY A 9 11.11 10.60 -8.28
N ALA A 10 11.99 10.38 -7.30
CA ALA A 10 13.42 10.20 -7.56
C ALA A 10 13.72 9.01 -8.49
N LEU A 11 13.03 7.87 -8.30
CA LEU A 11 13.18 6.70 -9.16
C LEU A 11 12.67 6.92 -10.59
N LEU A 12 11.66 7.77 -10.76
CA LEU A 12 11.13 8.16 -12.07
C LEU A 12 11.80 9.42 -12.64
N SER A 13 12.86 9.92 -12.00
CA SER A 13 13.52 11.20 -12.36
C SER A 13 12.55 12.39 -12.42
N GLN A 14 11.46 12.33 -11.64
CA GLN A 14 10.48 13.39 -11.49
C GLN A 14 10.77 14.21 -10.23
N THR A 15 10.61 15.53 -10.32
CA THR A 15 10.73 16.41 -9.16
C THR A 15 9.67 16.05 -8.13
N PRO A 16 10.05 15.79 -6.86
CA PRO A 16 9.08 15.47 -5.82
C PRO A 16 8.06 16.59 -5.63
N SER A 17 6.77 16.23 -5.58
CA SER A 17 5.67 17.21 -5.57
C SER A 17 5.68 18.16 -4.36
N PHE A 18 6.27 17.76 -3.23
CA PHE A 18 6.40 18.62 -2.05
C PHE A 18 7.40 19.77 -2.22
N LEU A 19 8.31 19.70 -3.21
CA LEU A 19 9.17 20.83 -3.59
C LEU A 19 8.42 21.84 -4.45
N LEU A 20 7.38 21.39 -5.17
CA LEU A 20 6.56 22.22 -6.04
C LEU A 20 5.37 22.84 -5.30
N SER A 21 4.88 22.17 -4.26
CA SER A 21 3.75 22.64 -3.46
C SER A 21 4.01 22.45 -1.96
N PRO A 22 4.00 23.54 -1.16
CA PRO A 22 4.19 23.45 0.29
C PRO A 22 2.94 22.95 1.02
N THR A 23 1.81 22.76 0.32
CA THR A 23 0.53 22.39 0.94
C THR A 23 0.65 21.11 1.77
N TYR A 24 1.32 20.08 1.23
CA TYR A 24 1.53 18.83 1.97
C TYR A 24 2.52 19.01 3.13
N PRO A 25 3.74 19.57 2.93
CA PRO A 25 4.63 20.01 4.02
C PRO A 25 3.93 20.70 5.19
N LEU A 26 3.15 21.74 4.90
CA LEU A 26 2.46 22.54 5.90
C LEU A 26 1.37 21.74 6.62
N LEU A 27 0.65 20.86 5.93
CA LEU A 27 -0.37 20.03 6.56
C LEU A 27 0.23 19.03 7.58
N PHE A 28 1.38 18.43 7.28
CA PHE A 28 2.06 17.57 8.25
C PHE A 28 2.69 18.37 9.39
N LEU A 29 3.26 19.55 9.10
CA LEU A 29 3.76 20.43 10.15
C LEU A 29 2.63 20.83 11.11
N ALA A 30 1.46 21.19 10.58
CA ALA A 30 0.29 21.50 11.40
C ALA A 30 -0.16 20.30 12.24
N GLY A 31 -0.16 19.09 11.67
CA GLY A 31 -0.44 17.86 12.40
C GLY A 31 0.56 17.60 13.54
N GLU A 32 1.86 17.76 13.28
CA GLU A 32 2.92 17.61 14.28
C GLU A 32 2.77 18.63 15.41
N VAL A 33 2.49 19.89 15.06
CA VAL A 33 2.22 20.96 16.03
C VAL A 33 0.98 20.63 16.88
N LEU A 34 -0.08 20.12 16.27
CA LEU A 34 -1.29 19.73 16.99
C LEU A 34 -1.00 18.57 17.97
N VAL A 35 -0.26 17.56 17.52
CA VAL A 35 0.19 16.45 18.39
C VAL A 35 1.06 16.95 19.54
N TYR A 36 1.96 17.89 19.29
CA TYR A 36 2.82 18.48 20.32
C TYR A 36 2.02 19.22 21.41
N PHE A 37 0.92 19.88 21.04
CA PHE A 37 0.04 20.58 21.98
C PHE A 37 -1.01 19.69 22.65
N CYS A 38 -1.22 18.47 22.16
CA CYS A 38 -2.16 17.52 22.74
C CYS A 38 -1.55 16.76 23.94
N PRO A 39 -2.39 16.27 24.88
CA PRO A 39 -1.93 15.38 25.94
C PRO A 39 -1.33 14.10 25.34
N PRO A 40 -0.51 13.35 26.13
CA PRO A 40 0.14 12.14 25.65
C PRO A 40 -0.89 11.20 25.02
N LEU A 41 -0.61 10.79 23.79
CA LEU A 41 -1.47 9.89 23.04
C LEU A 41 -1.69 8.59 23.84
N PRO A 42 -2.93 8.06 23.88
CA PRO A 42 -3.19 6.81 24.56
C PRO A 42 -2.34 5.69 23.94
N SER A 43 -1.95 4.73 24.77
CA SER A 43 -1.23 3.54 24.30
C SER A 43 -2.04 2.82 23.22
N PRO A 44 -1.41 2.30 22.16
CA PRO A 44 -2.10 1.66 21.06
C PRO A 44 -2.91 0.45 21.55
N SER A 45 -4.21 0.48 21.30
CA SER A 45 -5.20 -0.50 21.77
C SER A 45 -6.16 -0.87 20.64
N LEU A 46 -6.80 -2.04 20.70
CA LEU A 46 -7.73 -2.46 19.65
C LEU A 46 -8.84 -1.42 19.31
N PRO A 47 -9.53 -0.79 20.28
CA PRO A 47 -10.60 0.16 19.96
C PRO A 47 -10.07 1.43 19.28
N THR A 48 -8.81 1.80 19.47
CA THR A 48 -8.19 2.94 18.79
C THR A 48 -7.61 2.55 17.43
N GLU A 49 -6.96 1.39 17.34
CA GLU A 49 -6.26 0.93 16.14
C GLU A 49 -7.22 0.46 15.03
N LEU A 50 -8.36 -0.14 15.38
CA LEU A 50 -9.33 -0.63 14.40
C LEU A 50 -9.93 0.49 13.53
N PRO A 51 -10.49 1.59 14.06
CA PRO A 51 -10.98 2.69 13.23
C PRO A 51 -9.85 3.40 12.47
N LEU A 52 -8.66 3.54 13.08
CA LEU A 52 -7.48 4.09 12.40
C LEU A 52 -7.06 3.22 11.21
N SER A 53 -7.17 1.89 11.32
CA SER A 53 -6.86 0.95 10.23
C SER A 53 -7.79 1.11 9.01
N VAL A 54 -9.07 1.43 9.26
CA VAL A 54 -10.04 1.73 8.19
C VAL A 54 -9.68 3.06 7.52
N LEU A 55 -9.38 4.09 8.31
CA LEU A 55 -8.99 5.40 7.77
C LEU A 55 -7.69 5.32 6.96
N ASP A 56 -6.72 4.53 7.43
CA ASP A 56 -5.50 4.22 6.68
C ASP A 56 -5.84 3.57 5.33
N ALA A 57 -6.72 2.55 5.30
CA ALA A 57 -7.16 1.92 4.05
C ALA A 57 -7.75 2.93 3.04
N PHE A 58 -8.56 3.90 3.48
CA PHE A 58 -9.10 4.97 2.63
C PHE A 58 -8.01 5.87 2.04
N THR A 59 -7.06 6.31 2.87
CA THR A 59 -5.97 7.15 2.36
C THR A 59 -5.02 6.37 1.46
N ARG A 60 -4.80 5.08 1.76
CA ARG A 60 -3.86 4.22 1.05
C ARG A 60 -4.41 3.74 -0.30
N VAL A 61 -5.71 3.50 -0.44
CA VAL A 61 -6.27 3.12 -1.75
C VAL A 61 -6.10 4.24 -2.78
N GLY A 62 -6.34 5.50 -2.39
CA GLY A 62 -6.17 6.65 -3.27
C GLY A 62 -4.72 6.82 -3.70
N LEU A 63 -3.80 6.67 -2.75
CA LEU A 63 -2.37 6.67 -2.98
C LEU A 63 -1.93 5.59 -3.98
N LEU A 64 -2.37 4.34 -3.80
CA LEU A 64 -1.95 3.23 -4.66
C LEU A 64 -2.57 3.32 -6.06
N THR A 65 -3.87 3.58 -6.13
CA THR A 65 -4.63 3.55 -7.41
C THR A 65 -4.52 4.83 -8.22
N THR A 66 -4.02 5.93 -7.62
CA THR A 66 -3.87 7.22 -8.30
C THR A 66 -2.41 7.67 -8.33
N LEU A 67 -1.77 7.81 -7.17
CA LEU A 67 -0.43 8.41 -7.08
C LEU A 67 0.69 7.46 -7.48
N ALA A 68 0.60 6.17 -7.16
CA ALA A 68 1.58 5.19 -7.61
C ALA A 68 1.31 4.75 -9.05
N PHE A 69 0.03 4.53 -9.37
CA PHE A 69 -0.37 3.95 -10.64
C PHE A 69 -0.28 4.92 -11.82
N GLY A 70 -0.80 6.14 -11.66
CA GLY A 70 -0.89 7.13 -12.73
C GLY A 70 0.47 7.43 -13.39
N PRO A 71 1.49 7.85 -12.62
CA PRO A 71 2.81 8.21 -13.16
C PRO A 71 3.54 7.07 -13.88
N ILE A 72 3.28 5.80 -13.50
CA ILE A 72 3.88 4.65 -14.16
C ILE A 72 3.22 4.42 -15.51
N VAL A 73 1.89 4.34 -15.56
CA VAL A 73 1.17 4.05 -16.81
C VAL A 73 1.30 5.20 -17.83
N SER A 74 1.43 6.44 -17.38
CA SER A 74 1.66 7.61 -18.24
C SER A 74 3.14 7.93 -18.50
N HIS A 75 4.06 7.06 -18.08
CA HIS A 75 5.49 7.32 -18.20
C HIS A 75 5.93 7.44 -19.69
N PRO A 76 6.79 8.41 -20.06
CA PRO A 76 7.18 8.63 -21.45
C PRO A 76 7.97 7.46 -22.05
N VAL A 77 8.72 6.74 -21.21
CA VAL A 77 9.46 5.52 -21.59
C VAL A 77 8.53 4.31 -21.54
N ARG A 78 8.28 3.70 -22.70
CA ARG A 78 7.31 2.61 -22.86
C ARG A 78 7.66 1.37 -22.04
N GLU A 79 8.95 1.08 -21.89
CA GLU A 79 9.46 -0.05 -21.12
C GLU A 79 9.04 0.06 -19.65
N VAL A 80 9.04 1.28 -19.09
CA VAL A 80 8.57 1.55 -17.73
C VAL A 80 7.04 1.51 -17.68
N ALA A 81 6.37 2.15 -18.64
CA ALA A 81 4.92 2.22 -18.68
C ALA A 81 4.23 0.85 -18.84
N GLN A 82 4.90 -0.12 -19.44
CA GLN A 82 4.40 -1.48 -19.63
C GLN A 82 4.97 -2.49 -18.63
N SER A 83 5.88 -2.07 -17.74
CA SER A 83 6.51 -2.97 -16.78
C SER A 83 5.63 -3.21 -15.54
N PRO A 84 5.21 -4.46 -15.28
CA PRO A 84 4.45 -4.79 -14.07
C PRO A 84 5.32 -4.68 -12.81
N LEU A 85 6.63 -4.96 -12.93
CA LEU A 85 7.56 -4.83 -11.81
C LEU A 85 7.79 -3.37 -11.42
N ALA A 86 7.90 -2.46 -12.39
CA ALA A 86 8.00 -1.04 -12.10
C ALA A 86 6.79 -0.55 -11.31
N LEU A 87 5.59 -1.00 -11.69
CA LEU A 87 4.35 -0.67 -10.99
C LEU A 87 4.32 -1.21 -9.55
N ILE A 88 4.71 -2.47 -9.34
CA ILE A 88 4.74 -3.09 -8.00
C ILE A 88 5.81 -2.45 -7.12
N LEU A 89 7.02 -2.22 -7.64
CA LEU A 89 8.11 -1.62 -6.87
C LEU A 89 7.79 -0.18 -6.50
N ALA A 90 7.25 0.60 -7.44
CA ALA A 90 6.80 1.96 -7.18
C ALA A 90 5.71 1.98 -6.10
N SER A 91 4.74 1.07 -6.13
CA SER A 91 3.66 1.05 -5.13
C SER A 91 4.14 0.62 -3.74
N ILE A 92 5.03 -0.37 -3.64
CA ILE A 92 5.63 -0.78 -2.36
C ILE A 92 6.44 0.36 -1.76
N LEU A 93 7.30 1.02 -2.54
CA LEU A 93 8.11 2.12 -2.07
C LEU A 93 7.28 3.36 -1.74
N LEU A 94 6.24 3.64 -2.52
CA LEU A 94 5.38 4.78 -2.29
C LEU A 94 4.52 4.55 -1.04
N ALA A 95 4.02 3.35 -0.77
CA ALA A 95 3.23 3.10 0.44
C ALA A 95 4.09 2.93 1.71
N ASN A 96 5.24 2.26 1.62
CA ASN A 96 6.00 1.80 2.78
C ASN A 96 7.41 2.40 2.90
N GLY A 97 7.90 3.13 1.89
CA GLY A 97 9.28 3.62 1.84
C GLY A 97 9.63 4.53 3.01
N GLY A 98 8.67 5.31 3.51
CA GLY A 98 8.87 6.16 4.70
C GLY A 98 9.26 5.33 5.93
N PHE A 99 8.49 4.30 6.28
CA PHE A 99 8.78 3.43 7.42
C PHE A 99 10.09 2.66 7.24
N PHE A 100 10.37 2.22 6.01
CA PHE A 100 11.62 1.54 5.69
C PHE A 100 12.82 2.46 5.94
N LEU A 101 12.79 3.71 5.46
CA LEU A 101 13.87 4.67 5.65
C LEU A 101 14.05 5.07 7.12
N VAL A 102 12.95 5.33 7.83
CA VAL A 102 12.97 5.67 9.27
C VAL A 102 13.58 4.54 10.09
N SER A 103 13.21 3.29 9.78
CA SER A 103 13.75 2.10 10.45
C SER A 103 15.20 1.84 10.07
N CYS A 104 15.57 2.00 8.79
CA CYS A 104 16.93 1.82 8.30
C CYS A 104 17.92 2.82 8.93
N ALA A 105 17.54 4.08 9.06
CA ALA A 105 18.39 5.13 9.63
C ALA A 105 18.24 5.26 11.15
N SER A 106 17.37 4.46 11.78
CA SER A 106 17.05 4.51 13.20
C SER A 106 16.72 5.94 13.66
N MET A 107 15.96 6.69 12.85
CA MET A 107 15.74 8.13 13.06
C MET A 107 15.00 8.44 14.36
N LEU A 108 14.26 7.47 14.90
CA LEU A 108 13.51 7.57 16.16
C LEU A 108 14.33 7.10 17.38
N SER A 109 15.60 6.71 17.20
CA SER A 109 16.43 6.27 18.32
C SER A 109 16.91 7.46 19.16
N PRO A 110 16.79 7.39 20.50
CA PRO A 110 17.33 8.43 21.39
C PRO A 110 18.86 8.50 21.38
N HIS A 111 19.54 7.50 20.78
CA HIS A 111 21.00 7.42 20.68
C HIS A 111 21.54 7.95 19.34
N GLY A 112 20.74 8.73 18.61
CA GLY A 112 21.08 9.31 17.31
C GLY A 112 20.89 8.35 16.14
N TRP A 113 21.19 8.85 14.93
CA TRP A 113 21.00 8.11 13.68
C TRP A 113 22.07 7.04 13.52
N LYS A 114 21.63 5.80 13.31
CA LYS A 114 22.49 4.65 13.07
C LYS A 114 21.86 3.78 12.01
N VAL A 115 22.68 3.26 11.10
CA VAL A 115 22.21 2.28 10.13
C VAL A 115 21.83 1.01 10.88
N ALA A 116 20.58 0.59 10.73
CA ALA A 116 20.00 -0.58 11.35
C ALA A 116 19.24 -1.41 10.30
N THR A 117 19.19 -2.72 10.49
CA THR A 117 18.35 -3.57 9.65
C THR A 117 16.88 -3.29 9.97
N PRO A 118 16.08 -2.84 8.99
CA PRO A 118 14.66 -2.53 9.17
C PRO A 118 13.89 -3.80 9.53
N ASN A 119 12.78 -3.64 10.25
CA ASN A 119 12.03 -4.77 10.82
C ASN A 119 11.48 -5.71 9.74
N GLU A 120 11.19 -5.17 8.56
CA GLU A 120 10.68 -5.89 7.39
C GLU A 120 11.71 -6.84 6.79
N LEU A 121 13.01 -6.57 6.96
CA LEU A 121 14.12 -7.44 6.50
C LEU A 121 14.61 -8.41 7.57
N ARG A 122 14.10 -8.30 8.81
CA ARG A 122 14.42 -9.26 9.87
C ARG A 122 13.65 -10.56 9.65
N PRO A 123 14.05 -11.67 10.31
CA PRO A 123 13.28 -12.91 10.28
C PRO A 123 11.82 -12.64 10.65
N TRP A 124 10.89 -13.19 9.86
CA TRP A 124 9.43 -12.94 9.93
C TRP A 124 8.94 -11.55 9.54
N GLY A 125 9.84 -10.60 9.22
CA GLY A 125 9.47 -9.25 8.76
C GLY A 125 8.65 -9.22 7.47
N TRP A 126 8.84 -10.21 6.59
CA TRP A 126 8.07 -10.36 5.35
C TRP A 126 6.57 -10.59 5.58
N THR A 127 6.18 -11.03 6.78
CA THR A 127 4.77 -11.21 7.16
C THR A 127 4.04 -9.89 7.39
N ALA A 128 4.77 -8.77 7.44
CA ALA A 128 4.20 -7.44 7.57
C ALA A 128 3.24 -7.15 6.41
N VAL A 129 1.95 -7.16 6.72
CA VAL A 129 0.85 -6.93 5.78
C VAL A 129 1.05 -5.62 5.02
N ASP A 130 1.56 -4.59 5.68
CA ASP A 130 1.85 -3.30 5.09
C ASP A 130 2.79 -3.41 3.87
N LEU A 131 3.83 -4.26 3.94
CA LEU A 131 4.84 -4.39 2.90
C LEU A 131 4.28 -4.92 1.58
N TRP A 132 3.59 -6.06 1.62
CA TRP A 132 3.12 -6.74 0.41
C TRP A 132 1.70 -6.31 -0.02
N SER A 133 0.88 -5.75 0.89
CA SER A 133 -0.48 -5.29 0.55
C SER A 133 -0.48 -4.22 -0.55
N ALA A 134 0.51 -3.32 -0.56
CA ALA A 134 0.66 -2.30 -1.59
C ALA A 134 0.82 -2.91 -2.99
N GLY A 135 1.70 -3.90 -3.12
CA GLY A 135 1.91 -4.65 -4.35
C GLY A 135 0.65 -5.42 -4.74
N LEU A 136 0.02 -6.14 -3.80
CA LEU A 136 -1.20 -6.92 -4.04
C LEU A 136 -2.34 -6.04 -4.55
N VAL A 137 -2.62 -4.92 -3.90
CA VAL A 137 -3.76 -4.05 -4.23
C VAL A 137 -3.54 -3.34 -5.55
N THR A 138 -2.32 -2.87 -5.82
CA THR A 138 -1.98 -2.25 -7.12
C THR A 138 -2.09 -3.27 -8.25
N SER A 139 -1.66 -4.51 -8.00
CA SER A 139 -1.79 -5.62 -8.95
C SER A 139 -3.26 -5.95 -9.22
N ALA A 140 -4.09 -6.08 -8.17
CA ALA A 140 -5.52 -6.33 -8.29
C ALA A 140 -6.21 -5.21 -9.09
N PHE A 141 -5.87 -3.96 -8.79
CA PHE A 141 -6.38 -2.81 -9.52
C PHE A 141 -5.97 -2.85 -11.01
N ALA A 142 -4.71 -3.18 -11.31
CA ALA A 142 -4.21 -3.28 -12.69
C ALA A 142 -4.88 -4.42 -13.48
N ILE A 143 -5.18 -5.55 -12.83
CA ILE A 143 -5.93 -6.68 -13.40
C ILE A 143 -7.36 -6.26 -13.74
N MET A 144 -8.04 -5.58 -12.82
CA MET A 144 -9.45 -5.16 -13.01
C MET A 144 -9.61 -4.08 -14.10
N THR A 145 -8.67 -3.14 -14.17
CA THR A 145 -8.69 -2.01 -15.12
C THR A 145 -8.00 -2.29 -16.45
N ASP A 146 -7.29 -3.42 -16.55
CA ASP A 146 -6.59 -3.85 -17.76
C ASP A 146 -5.54 -2.85 -18.26
N ALA A 147 -4.70 -2.42 -17.33
CA ALA A 147 -3.86 -1.24 -17.52
C ALA A 147 -2.54 -1.48 -18.26
N GLN A 148 -1.99 -2.70 -18.16
CA GLN A 148 -0.81 -3.11 -18.95
C GLN A 148 -1.07 -4.50 -19.55
N PRO A 149 -0.48 -4.82 -20.72
CA PRO A 149 -0.70 -6.10 -21.42
C PRO A 149 -0.42 -7.33 -20.55
N TRP A 150 0.55 -7.24 -19.64
CA TRP A 150 0.88 -8.34 -18.72
C TRP A 150 -0.29 -8.68 -17.79
N TRP A 151 -0.97 -7.66 -17.24
CA TRP A 151 -2.12 -7.86 -16.35
C TRP A 151 -3.33 -8.38 -17.12
N SER A 152 -3.50 -8.03 -18.40
CA SER A 152 -4.50 -8.61 -19.30
C SER A 152 -4.35 -10.11 -19.41
N LEU A 153 -3.11 -10.59 -19.59
CA LEU A 153 -2.80 -12.02 -19.67
C LEU A 153 -3.15 -12.73 -18.36
N VAL A 154 -2.79 -12.14 -17.22
CA VAL A 154 -3.12 -12.68 -15.90
C VAL A 154 -4.62 -12.72 -15.68
N ARG A 155 -5.34 -11.65 -15.99
CA ARG A 155 -6.80 -11.60 -15.92
C ARG A 155 -7.44 -12.72 -16.72
N ASN A 156 -7.04 -12.88 -17.98
CA ASN A 156 -7.63 -13.87 -18.87
C ASN A 156 -7.37 -15.30 -18.37
N ARG A 157 -6.16 -15.58 -17.87
CA ARG A 157 -5.87 -16.87 -17.23
C ARG A 157 -6.71 -17.09 -15.97
N LEU A 158 -6.82 -16.09 -15.12
CA LEU A 158 -7.55 -16.18 -13.86
C LEU A 158 -9.06 -16.39 -14.11
N LEU A 159 -9.64 -15.66 -15.05
CA LEU A 159 -11.03 -15.87 -15.49
C LEU A 159 -11.24 -17.27 -16.06
N HIS A 160 -10.33 -17.75 -16.91
CA HIS A 160 -10.42 -19.10 -17.47
C HIS A 160 -10.32 -20.19 -16.39
N THR A 161 -9.39 -20.06 -15.44
CA THR A 161 -9.24 -21.01 -14.32
C THR A 161 -10.47 -20.99 -13.42
N CYS A 162 -10.96 -19.81 -13.02
CA CYS A 162 -12.17 -19.69 -12.20
C CYS A 162 -13.40 -20.26 -12.92
N ALA A 163 -13.57 -19.98 -14.21
CA ALA A 163 -14.66 -20.53 -15.00
C ALA A 163 -14.58 -22.06 -15.11
N SER A 164 -13.37 -22.62 -15.27
CA SER A 164 -13.17 -24.07 -15.31
C SER A 164 -13.49 -24.76 -13.99
N LEU A 165 -13.28 -24.08 -12.85
CA LEU A 165 -13.53 -24.61 -11.52
C LEU A 165 -14.98 -24.47 -11.07
N PHE A 166 -15.64 -23.35 -11.39
CA PHE A 166 -16.94 -23.01 -10.81
C PHE A 166 -18.12 -23.11 -11.79
N LEU A 167 -17.91 -22.93 -13.10
CA LEU A 167 -19.01 -22.74 -14.05
C LEU A 167 -19.09 -23.76 -15.19
N GLY A 168 -18.09 -24.64 -15.32
CA GLY A 168 -18.05 -25.70 -16.33
C GLY A 168 -18.03 -25.15 -17.76
N SER A 169 -16.83 -25.00 -18.33
CA SER A 169 -16.51 -24.82 -19.77
C SER A 169 -17.47 -24.02 -20.68
N LYS A 170 -18.22 -23.05 -20.15
CA LYS A 170 -18.98 -22.09 -20.98
C LYS A 170 -18.06 -20.94 -21.35
N SER A 171 -17.97 -20.66 -22.66
CA SER A 171 -17.27 -19.48 -23.20
C SER A 171 -17.79 -18.23 -22.49
N TYR A 172 -16.91 -17.57 -21.76
CA TYR A 172 -17.22 -16.33 -21.08
C TYR A 172 -17.21 -15.18 -22.09
N PRO A 173 -18.20 -14.26 -22.03
CA PRO A 173 -18.07 -13.00 -22.75
C PRO A 173 -16.81 -12.31 -22.23
N ASP A 174 -16.03 -11.74 -23.16
CA ASP A 174 -14.79 -11.03 -22.89
C ASP A 174 -15.04 -10.05 -21.72
N GLY A 175 -14.38 -10.30 -20.59
CA GLY A 175 -14.69 -9.64 -19.33
C GLY A 175 -14.51 -8.13 -19.49
N SER A 176 -15.63 -7.40 -19.56
CA SER A 176 -15.62 -5.94 -19.70
C SER A 176 -14.74 -5.33 -18.62
N LYS A 177 -13.81 -4.44 -19.03
CA LYS A 177 -12.95 -3.70 -18.11
C LYS A 177 -13.82 -3.05 -17.04
N LEU A 178 -13.47 -3.24 -15.76
CA LEU A 178 -14.20 -2.58 -14.70
C LEU A 178 -13.98 -1.07 -14.80
N ASN A 179 -15.01 -0.31 -14.43
CA ASN A 179 -14.84 1.13 -14.25
C ASN A 179 -13.77 1.37 -13.17
N THR A 180 -13.00 2.43 -13.36
CA THR A 180 -11.91 2.77 -12.44
C THR A 180 -12.40 2.96 -11.00
N ASP A 181 -13.59 3.55 -10.81
CA ASP A 181 -14.15 3.77 -9.48
C ASP A 181 -14.68 2.49 -8.82
N GLU A 182 -15.22 1.55 -9.61
CA GLU A 182 -15.59 0.22 -9.12
C GLU A 182 -14.36 -0.59 -8.72
N ALA A 183 -13.30 -0.56 -9.54
CA ALA A 183 -12.04 -1.22 -9.20
C ALA A 183 -11.41 -0.63 -7.92
N ARG A 184 -11.52 0.69 -7.71
CA ARG A 184 -11.06 1.35 -6.48
C ARG A 184 -11.86 0.93 -5.25
N SER A 185 -13.18 0.83 -5.35
CA SER A 185 -14.02 0.41 -4.21
C SER A 185 -13.73 -1.03 -3.79
N ILE A 186 -13.48 -1.93 -4.73
CA ILE A 186 -13.04 -3.30 -4.43
C ILE A 186 -11.66 -3.30 -3.75
N CYS A 187 -10.71 -2.52 -4.26
CA CYS A 187 -9.38 -2.38 -3.65
C CYS A 187 -9.45 -1.83 -2.21
N LEU A 188 -10.34 -0.88 -1.97
CA LEU A 188 -10.60 -0.33 -0.65
C LEU A 188 -11.10 -1.42 0.31
N LEU A 189 -12.07 -2.23 -0.10
CA LEU A 189 -12.60 -3.33 0.73
C LEU A 189 -11.50 -4.33 1.08
N ILE A 190 -10.64 -4.69 0.12
CA ILE A 190 -9.50 -5.59 0.36
C ILE A 190 -8.56 -4.98 1.41
N LEU A 191 -8.22 -3.70 1.30
CA LEU A 191 -7.35 -3.02 2.28
C LEU A 191 -7.98 -2.93 3.67
N ILE A 192 -9.28 -2.61 3.75
CA ILE A 192 -10.01 -2.56 5.03
C ILE A 192 -9.91 -3.91 5.74
N VAL A 193 -10.18 -5.01 5.03
CA VAL A 193 -10.11 -6.36 5.61
C VAL A 193 -8.68 -6.69 6.06
N LEU A 194 -7.67 -6.42 5.23
CA LEU A 194 -6.28 -6.69 5.55
C LEU A 194 -5.79 -5.89 6.77
N PHE A 195 -6.14 -4.61 6.86
CA PHE A 195 -5.70 -3.74 7.95
C PHE A 195 -6.48 -3.96 9.23
N ALA A 196 -7.78 -4.26 9.14
CA ALA A 196 -8.54 -4.71 10.30
C ALA A 196 -7.97 -6.04 10.83
N ALA A 197 -7.70 -7.01 9.96
CA ALA A 197 -7.08 -8.28 10.35
C ALA A 197 -5.72 -8.07 11.03
N ARG A 198 -4.88 -7.16 10.50
CA ARG A 198 -3.61 -6.74 11.14
C ARG A 198 -3.84 -6.13 12.53
N ALA A 199 -4.81 -5.23 12.66
CA ALA A 199 -5.14 -4.59 13.95
C ALA A 199 -5.62 -5.63 14.99
N LEU A 200 -6.48 -6.58 14.57
CA LEU A 200 -6.91 -7.70 15.40
C LEU A 200 -5.74 -8.63 15.76
N TRP A 201 -4.82 -8.89 14.83
CA TRP A 201 -3.67 -9.76 15.10
C TRP A 201 -2.70 -9.14 16.12
N ASN A 202 -2.47 -7.82 16.03
CA ASN A 202 -1.51 -7.13 16.88
C ASN A 202 -2.08 -6.73 18.24
N HIS A 203 -3.37 -6.38 18.31
CA HIS A 203 -4.01 -5.83 19.51
C HIS A 203 -5.21 -6.64 20.01
N GLY A 204 -5.45 -7.81 19.41
CA GLY A 204 -6.54 -8.71 19.77
C GLY A 204 -6.44 -9.26 21.20
N SER A 205 -7.56 -9.83 21.66
CA SER A 205 -7.73 -10.33 23.02
C SER A 205 -6.69 -11.39 23.43
N PRO A 206 -6.52 -11.67 24.74
CA PRO A 206 -5.58 -12.67 25.23
C PRO A 206 -5.78 -14.05 24.58
N PHE A 207 -7.00 -14.39 24.18
CA PHE A 207 -7.33 -15.64 23.50
C PHE A 207 -6.62 -15.81 22.15
N LEU A 208 -6.50 -14.73 21.36
CA LEU A 208 -5.73 -14.75 20.11
C LEU A 208 -4.22 -14.80 20.37
N GLN A 209 -3.76 -14.24 21.51
CA GLN A 209 -2.37 -14.34 21.93
C GLN A 209 -2.00 -15.78 22.36
N THR A 210 -2.93 -16.52 22.98
CA THR A 210 -2.73 -17.94 23.32
C THR A 210 -2.60 -18.84 22.09
N LEU A 211 -3.35 -18.56 21.01
CA LEU A 211 -3.20 -19.27 19.73
C LEU A 211 -1.86 -18.99 19.01
N ARG A 212 -1.13 -17.96 19.43
CA ARG A 212 0.19 -17.61 18.88
C ARG A 212 1.34 -18.40 19.53
N THR A 213 1.14 -18.93 20.74
CA THR A 213 2.17 -19.65 21.51
C THR A 213 2.14 -21.16 21.32
N VAL A 214 1.15 -21.69 20.58
CA VAL A 214 0.99 -23.09 20.22
C VAL A 214 1.45 -23.28 18.78
#